data_AF-K1KP47-F1
#
_entry.id   AF-K1KP47-F1
#
_cell.length_a   1.000
_cell.length_b   1.000
_cell.length_c   1.000
_cell.angle_alpha   90.00
_cell.angle_beta   90.00
_cell.angle_gamma   90.00
#
_symmetry.space_group_name_H-M   'P 1'
#
loop_
_entity.id
_entity.type
_entity.pdbx_description
1 polymer ?
#
loop_
_entity_poly.entity_id
_entity_poly.type
_entity_poly.pdbx_seq_one_letter_code
_entity_poly.pdbx_strand_id
1 'polypeptide(L)'
;MLIVVVIIAFFGAGLLDLNLRKKYNIPKNEKFMDQYVGIWHLFLEIFLCFMFLSYVTINLFDQKTLYSVLFAFIMILFIVRGLLEFWLRREKRRHIISFTYVVLCAICSIAIAIIM
;
A
#
# COMPACT_ATOMS: atom_id res chain seq x y z
N MET A 1 -21.71 -4.90 7.82
CA MET A 1 -20.74 -4.06 8.58
C MET A 1 -19.40 -3.95 7.87
N LEU A 2 -18.73 -5.07 7.55
CA LEU A 2 -17.38 -5.08 6.98
C LEU A 2 -17.27 -4.34 5.63
N ILE A 3 -18.25 -4.51 4.72
CA ILE A 3 -18.32 -3.77 3.44
C ILE A 3 -18.40 -2.25 3.66
N VAL A 4 -19.19 -1.79 4.64
CA VAL A 4 -19.34 -0.37 4.95
C VAL A 4 -18.03 0.21 5.50
N VAL A 5 -17.34 -0.55 6.37
CA VAL A 5 -16.02 -0.17 6.88
C VAL A 5 -15.00 -0.07 5.75
N VAL A 6 -15.01 -1.01 4.80
CA VAL A 6 -14.13 -0.98 3.62
C VAL A 6 -14.42 0.23 2.74
N ILE A 7 -15.69 0.55 2.48
CA ILE A 7 -16.07 1.72 1.68
C ILE A 7 -15.60 3.02 2.36
N ILE A 8 -15.86 3.18 3.66
CA ILE A 8 -15.45 4.37 4.41
C ILE A 8 -13.93 4.50 4.43
N ALA A 9 -13.20 3.41 4.67
CA ALA A 9 -11.74 3.39 4.64
C ALA A 9 -11.19 3.75 3.26
N PHE A 10 -11.83 3.27 2.19
CA PHE A 10 -11.45 3.59 0.81
C PHE A 10 -11.62 5.09 0.50
N PHE A 11 -12.78 5.67 0.85
CA PHE A 11 -13.01 7.11 0.69
C PHE A 11 -12.06 7.94 1.55
N GLY A 12 -11.82 7.53 2.80
CA GLY A 12 -10.88 8.20 3.71
C GLY A 12 -9.46 8.20 3.16
N ALA A 13 -8.97 7.06 2.69
CA ALA A 13 -7.65 6.95 2.06
C ALA A 13 -7.55 7.81 0.79
N GLY A 14 -8.60 7.86 -0.03
CA GLY A 14 -8.64 8.70 -1.24
C GLY A 14 -8.62 10.21 -0.93
N LEU A 15 -9.39 10.65 0.07
CA LEU A 15 -9.36 12.03 0.56
C LEU A 15 -7.98 12.40 1.12
N LEU A 16 -7.35 11.47 1.85
CA LEU A 16 -6.03 11.67 2.41
C LEU A 16 -4.97 11.82 1.30
N ASP A 17 -4.98 10.95 0.29
CA ASP A 17 -4.10 11.07 -0.88
C ASP A 17 -4.29 12.41 -1.60
N LEU A 18 -5.53 12.83 -1.85
CA LEU A 18 -5.82 14.12 -2.49
C LEU A 18 -5.31 15.31 -1.67
N ASN A 19 -5.49 15.27 -0.35
CA ASN A 19 -5.01 16.32 0.55
C ASN A 19 -3.49 16.37 0.61
N LEU A 20 -2.81 15.22 0.66
CA LEU A 20 -1.34 15.17 0.60
C LEU A 20 -0.81 15.70 -0.72
N ARG A 21 -1.44 15.35 -1.85
CA ARG A 21 -1.05 15.86 -3.17
C ARG A 21 -1.16 17.37 -3.25
N LYS A 22 -2.26 17.93 -2.76
CA LYS A 22 -2.46 19.39 -2.70
C LYS A 22 -1.47 20.06 -1.75
N LYS A 23 -1.24 19.50 -0.56
CA LYS A 23 -0.35 20.08 0.47
C LYS A 23 1.11 20.09 0.05
N TYR A 24 1.58 19.04 -0.63
CA TYR A 24 2.98 18.86 -0.98
C TYR A 24 3.30 19.08 -2.46
N ASN A 25 2.34 19.54 -3.26
CA ASN A 25 2.44 19.70 -4.73
C ASN A 25 2.95 18.43 -5.42
N ILE A 26 2.41 17.27 -5.04
CA ILE A 26 2.84 15.98 -5.60
C ILE A 26 2.12 15.78 -6.95
N PRO A 27 2.85 15.55 -8.06
CA PRO A 27 2.24 15.37 -9.37
C PRO A 27 1.34 14.14 -9.36
N LYS A 28 0.14 14.29 -9.95
CA LYS A 28 -0.76 13.16 -10.21
C LYS A 28 -0.09 12.17 -11.17
N ASN A 29 -0.50 10.91 -11.09
CA ASN A 29 -0.12 9.93 -12.09
C ASN A 29 -1.05 10.13 -13.29
N GLU A 30 -0.47 10.31 -14.47
CA GLU A 30 -1.25 10.42 -15.72
C GLU A 30 -1.51 9.02 -16.29
N LYS A 31 -0.55 8.11 -16.09
CA LYS A 31 -0.61 6.71 -16.49
C LYS A 31 -0.41 5.81 -15.28
N PHE A 32 -1.00 4.62 -15.32
CA PHE A 32 -0.78 3.59 -14.30
C PHE A 32 0.72 3.29 -14.09
N MET A 33 1.49 3.29 -15.18
CA MET A 33 2.94 3.06 -15.15
C MET A 33 3.72 4.13 -14.40
N ASP A 34 3.16 5.34 -14.23
CA ASP A 34 3.83 6.42 -13.51
C ASP A 34 3.94 6.16 -12.02
N GLN A 35 3.17 5.22 -11.47
CA GLN A 35 3.29 4.84 -10.05
C GLN A 35 4.61 4.13 -9.76
N TYR A 36 5.25 3.52 -10.77
CA TYR A 36 6.47 2.78 -10.58
C TYR A 36 7.69 3.71 -10.75
N VAL A 37 8.70 3.49 -9.90
CA VAL A 37 9.97 4.21 -9.97
C VAL A 37 10.76 3.84 -11.24
N GLY A 38 10.59 2.61 -11.72
CA GLY A 38 11.16 2.11 -12.96
C GLY A 38 10.64 0.71 -13.31
N ILE A 39 11.07 0.16 -14.44
CA ILE A 39 10.60 -1.15 -14.93
C ILE A 39 11.00 -2.30 -14.00
N TRP A 40 12.19 -2.21 -13.39
CA TRP A 40 12.66 -3.19 -12.39
C TRP A 40 11.80 -3.21 -11.14
N HIS A 41 11.30 -2.05 -10.71
CA HIS A 41 10.37 -1.95 -9.58
C HIS A 41 9.02 -2.59 -9.91
N LEU A 42 8.53 -2.41 -11.14
CA LEU A 42 7.32 -3.08 -11.61
C LEU A 42 7.46 -4.60 -11.56
N PHE A 43 8.56 -5.14 -12.12
CA PHE A 43 8.82 -6.59 -12.07
C PHE A 43 8.95 -7.11 -10.63
N LEU A 44 9.60 -6.35 -9.74
CA LEU A 44 9.70 -6.70 -8.33
C LEU A 44 8.33 -6.75 -7.66
N GLU A 45 7.47 -5.74 -7.83
CA GLU A 45 6.12 -5.75 -7.24
C GLU A 45 5.29 -6.93 -7.78
N ILE A 46 5.36 -7.19 -9.09
CA ILE A 46 4.67 -8.35 -9.69
C ILE A 46 5.17 -9.66 -9.08
N PHE A 47 6.49 -9.83 -8.99
CA PHE A 47 7.10 -11.02 -8.40
C PHE A 47 6.66 -11.22 -6.95
N LEU A 48 6.70 -10.16 -6.13
CA LEU A 48 6.25 -10.20 -4.73
C LEU A 48 4.76 -10.57 -4.63
N CYS A 49 3.92 -10.02 -5.50
CA CYS A 49 2.49 -10.37 -5.56
C CYS A 49 2.27 -11.84 -5.90
N PHE A 50 3.01 -12.39 -6.86
CA PHE A 50 2.94 -13.82 -7.19
C PHE A 50 3.37 -14.68 -6.00
N MET A 51 4.50 -14.36 -5.36
CA MET A 51 4.98 -15.08 -4.17
C MET A 51 3.96 -15.06 -3.03
N PHE A 52 3.35 -13.90 -2.78
CA PHE A 52 2.29 -13.76 -1.78
C PHE A 52 1.05 -14.59 -2.11
N LEU A 53 0.56 -14.54 -3.36
CA LEU A 53 -0.58 -15.33 -3.80
C LEU A 53 -0.32 -16.83 -3.67
N SER A 54 0.86 -17.30 -4.08
CA SER A 54 1.26 -18.69 -3.89
C SER A 54 1.32 -19.07 -2.41
N TYR A 55 1.91 -18.23 -1.57
CA TYR A 55 1.98 -18.45 -0.12
C TYR A 55 0.59 -18.57 0.52
N VAL A 56 -0.32 -17.66 0.20
CA VAL A 56 -1.70 -17.67 0.72
C VAL A 56 -2.51 -18.84 0.16
N THR A 57 -2.27 -19.26 -1.07
CA THR A 57 -3.00 -20.39 -1.68
C THR A 57 -2.61 -21.73 -1.07
N ILE A 58 -1.34 -21.91 -0.69
CA ILE A 58 -0.82 -23.17 -0.14
C ILE A 58 -1.19 -23.33 1.34
N ASN A 59 -1.34 -22.23 2.08
CA ASN A 59 -1.59 -22.25 3.52
C ASN A 59 -3.07 -21.99 3.82
N LEU A 60 -3.68 -22.83 4.64
CA LEU A 60 -5.02 -22.57 5.16
C LEU A 60 -4.93 -21.53 6.29
N PHE A 61 -5.19 -20.26 5.96
CA PHE A 61 -5.32 -19.20 6.94
C PHE A 61 -6.77 -19.03 7.39
N ASP A 62 -6.98 -18.85 8.68
CA ASP A 62 -8.22 -18.29 9.18
C ASP A 62 -8.37 -16.83 8.73
N GLN A 63 -9.60 -16.33 8.76
CA GLN A 63 -9.93 -15.01 8.21
C GLN A 63 -9.12 -13.87 8.85
N LYS A 64 -8.88 -13.92 10.17
CA LYS A 64 -8.13 -12.89 10.90
C LYS A 64 -6.67 -12.87 10.46
N THR A 65 -6.02 -14.04 10.43
CA THR A 65 -4.62 -14.15 10.01
C THR A 65 -4.45 -13.76 8.56
N LEU A 66 -5.36 -14.17 7.68
CA LEU A 66 -5.33 -13.80 6.26
C LEU A 66 -5.32 -12.28 6.05
N TYR A 67 -6.21 -11.55 6.72
CA TYR A 67 -6.26 -10.10 6.59
C TYR A 67 -5.04 -9.41 7.21
N SER A 68 -4.56 -9.87 8.36
CA SER A 68 -3.34 -9.33 8.97
C SER A 68 -2.13 -9.50 8.06
N VAL A 69 -1.96 -10.70 7.48
CA VAL A 69 -0.89 -11.03 6.52
C VAL A 69 -1.03 -10.21 5.23
N LEU A 70 -2.24 -9.99 4.73
CA LEU A 70 -2.49 -9.13 3.57
C LEU A 70 -2.07 -7.67 3.83
N PHE A 71 -2.46 -7.08 4.95
CA PHE A 71 -2.05 -5.71 5.29
C PHE A 71 -0.55 -5.61 5.53
N ALA A 72 0.08 -6.61 6.15
CA ALA A 72 1.52 -6.66 6.32
C ALA A 72 2.25 -6.73 4.97
N PHE A 73 1.74 -7.53 4.02
CA PHE A 73 2.30 -7.61 2.68
C PHE A 73 2.17 -6.29 1.91
N ILE A 74 0.99 -5.67 1.92
CA ILE A 74 0.77 -4.37 1.28
C ILE A 74 1.68 -3.30 1.91
N MET A 75 1.86 -3.34 3.23
CA MET A 75 2.80 -2.46 3.94
C MET A 75 4.22 -2.61 3.40
N ILE A 76 4.71 -3.84 3.20
CA ILE A 76 6.03 -4.10 2.61
C ILE A 76 6.14 -3.51 1.21
N LEU A 77 5.12 -3.67 0.35
CA LEU A 77 5.12 -3.06 -0.98
C LEU A 77 5.26 -1.54 -0.92
N PHE A 78 4.51 -0.88 -0.03
CA PHE A 78 4.61 0.57 0.15
C PHE A 78 5.93 1.03 0.78
N ILE A 79 6.54 0.21 1.65
CA ILE A 79 7.89 0.49 2.18
C ILE A 79 8.91 0.47 1.04
N VAL A 80 8.92 -0.60 0.25
CA VAL A 80 9.84 -0.75 -0.90
C VAL A 80 9.65 0.40 -1.88
N ARG A 81 8.40 0.70 -2.25
CA ARG A 81 8.06 1.83 -3.13
C ARG A 81 8.52 3.15 -2.54
N GLY A 82 8.20 3.43 -1.27
CA GLY A 82 8.57 4.67 -0.58
C GLY A 82 10.08 4.86 -0.50
N LEU A 83 10.84 3.80 -0.23
CA LEU A 83 12.31 3.83 -0.22
C LEU A 83 12.88 4.10 -1.61
N LEU A 84 12.38 3.44 -2.64
CA LEU A 84 12.83 3.66 -4.02
C LEU A 84 12.47 5.07 -4.51
N GLU A 85 11.28 5.57 -4.19
CA GLU A 85 10.87 6.95 -4.49
C GLU A 85 11.72 7.97 -3.74
N PHE A 86 12.08 7.69 -2.49
CA PHE A 86 12.96 8.56 -1.71
C PHE A 86 14.38 8.59 -2.26
N TRP A 87 14.91 7.46 -2.71
CA TRP A 87 16.29 7.36 -3.21
C TRP A 87 16.44 7.87 -4.64
N LEU A 88 15.51 7.53 -5.55
CA LEU A 88 15.64 7.77 -6.99
C LEU A 88 14.79 8.93 -7.52
N ARG A 89 13.73 9.36 -6.80
CA ARG A 89 12.76 10.37 -7.27
C ARG A 89 12.33 11.32 -6.15
N ARG A 90 13.28 11.72 -5.29
CA ARG A 90 13.02 12.54 -4.10
C ARG A 90 12.32 13.86 -4.44
N GLU A 91 12.65 14.43 -5.60
CA GLU A 91 12.11 15.69 -6.13
C GLU A 91 10.60 15.65 -6.32
N LYS A 92 10.03 14.48 -6.67
CA LYS A 92 8.58 14.33 -6.87
C LYS A 92 7.80 14.17 -5.58
N ARG A 93 8.49 13.99 -4.44
CA ARG A 93 7.91 13.84 -3.09
C ARG A 93 6.84 12.75 -2.94
N ARG A 94 6.74 11.82 -3.91
CA ARG A 94 5.74 10.72 -3.92
C ARG A 94 5.93 9.76 -2.75
N HIS A 95 7.16 9.65 -2.24
CA HIS A 95 7.48 8.87 -1.05
C HIS A 95 6.63 9.25 0.17
N ILE A 96 6.16 10.50 0.28
CA ILE A 96 5.28 10.95 1.38
C ILE A 96 3.96 10.17 1.35
N ILE A 97 3.38 9.98 0.16
CA ILE A 97 2.14 9.23 -0.01
C ILE A 97 2.40 7.76 0.31
N SER A 98 3.45 7.18 -0.27
CA SER A 98 3.83 5.78 -0.04
C SER A 98 4.03 5.49 1.45
N PHE A 99 4.80 6.31 2.18
CA PHE A 99 4.99 6.15 3.62
C PHE A 99 3.71 6.39 4.43
N THR A 100 2.81 7.25 3.97
CA THR A 100 1.51 7.41 4.64
C THR A 100 0.66 6.15 4.50
N TYR A 101 0.69 5.48 3.35
CA TYR A 101 0.04 4.17 3.18
C TYR A 101 0.69 3.07 4.03
N VAL A 102 2.00 3.12 4.29
CA VAL A 102 2.65 2.22 5.26
C VAL A 102 2.02 2.39 6.65
N VAL A 103 1.88 3.63 7.12
CA VAL A 103 1.26 3.92 8.43
C VAL A 103 -0.19 3.46 8.47
N LEU A 104 -0.97 3.70 7.41
CA LEU A 104 -2.35 3.23 7.31
C LEU A 104 -2.44 1.69 7.36
N CYS A 105 -1.56 0.99 6.63
CA CYS A 105 -1.55 -0.47 6.65
C CYS A 105 -1.17 -1.02 8.03
N ALA A 106 -0.23 -0.38 8.73
CA ALA A 106 0.13 -0.75 10.10
C ALA A 106 -1.05 -0.57 11.07
N ILE A 107 -1.75 0.58 11.01
CA ILE A 107 -2.94 0.83 11.83
C ILE A 107 -4.03 -0.20 11.54
N CYS A 108 -4.30 -0.50 10.26
CA CYS A 108 -5.30 -1.50 9.87
C CYS A 108 -4.90 -2.92 10.34
N SER A 109 -3.65 -3.31 10.17
CA SER A 109 -3.15 -4.62 10.63
C SER A 109 -3.29 -4.78 12.15
N ILE A 110 -2.89 -3.76 12.92
CA ILE A 110 -3.04 -3.75 14.39
C ILE A 110 -4.51 -3.79 14.79
N ALA A 111 -5.36 -2.97 14.17
CA ALA A 111 -6.79 -2.95 14.45
C ALA A 111 -7.43 -4.32 14.20
N ILE A 112 -7.09 -4.99 13.09
CA ILE A 112 -7.60 -6.34 12.78
C ILE A 112 -7.04 -7.38 13.75
N ALA A 113 -5.76 -7.29 14.13
CA ALA A 113 -5.16 -8.22 15.08
C ALA A 113 -5.77 -8.14 16.49
N ILE A 114 -6.24 -6.95 16.90
CA ILE A 114 -6.82 -6.71 18.22
C ILE A 114 -8.34 -6.91 18.24
N ILE A 115 -9.07 -6.47 17.21
CA ILE A 115 -10.53 -6.35 17.22
C ILE A 115 -11.23 -7.59 16.67
N MET A 116 -10.65 -8.25 15.66
CA MET A 116 -11.16 -9.53 15.13
C MET A 116 -10.48 -10.70 15.83
#